data_AF-A0A501XFT0-F1
#
_entry.id   AF-A0A501XFT0-F1
#
_cell.length_a   1.000
_cell.length_b   1.000
_cell.length_c   1.000
_cell.angle_alpha   90.00
_cell.angle_beta   90.00
_cell.angle_gamma   90.00
#
_symmetry.space_group_name_H-M   'P 1'
#
loop_
_entity.id
_entity.type
_entity.pdbx_description
1 polymer ?
#
loop_
_entity_poly.entity_id
_entity_poly.type
_entity_poly.pdbx_seq_one_letter_code
_entity_poly.pdbx_strand_id
1 'polypeptide(L)'
;MKLTDRRKKAFLDELRLHGILVRAARAASPRASSRYGAVQTFKDERDRDPEFAAQWQEAIEAAEASIEAEIYRRAQIGWEEPIFGGRHREKIVGTVRKYSDRLLELRARAMLPAYRETHGIAVNKQVTHTVDAGLLGDAVAKVALQMVDNLRPQLPAPARIIDNE
;
A
#
# COMPACT_ATOMS: atom_id res chain seq x y z
N MET A 1 -19.67 24.84 -18.07
CA MET A 1 -20.97 24.81 -17.37
C MET A 1 -20.71 24.46 -15.91
N LYS A 2 -21.08 25.33 -14.96
CA LYS A 2 -20.88 25.05 -13.52
C LYS A 2 -21.79 23.92 -13.07
N LEU A 3 -21.28 23.05 -12.19
CA LEU A 3 -22.04 21.95 -11.64
C LEU A 3 -23.03 22.48 -10.59
N THR A 4 -24.30 22.08 -10.68
CA THR A 4 -25.33 22.49 -9.70
C THR A 4 -25.09 21.88 -8.32
N ASP A 5 -25.41 22.59 -7.25
CA ASP A 5 -25.23 22.11 -5.86
C ASP A 5 -25.96 20.79 -5.59
N ARG A 6 -27.14 20.59 -6.19
CA ARG A 6 -27.87 19.31 -6.12
C ARG A 6 -27.03 18.12 -6.63
N ARG A 7 -26.29 18.33 -7.73
CA ARG A 7 -25.43 17.29 -8.33
C ARG A 7 -24.15 17.09 -7.50
N LYS A 8 -23.57 18.17 -6.96
CA LYS A 8 -22.45 18.09 -6.02
C LYS A 8 -22.84 17.27 -4.80
N LYS A 9 -23.97 17.58 -4.17
CA LYS A 9 -24.48 16.84 -3.00
C LYS A 9 -24.72 15.37 -3.30
N ALA A 10 -25.46 15.06 -4.37
CA ALA A 10 -25.74 13.66 -4.74
C ALA A 10 -24.46 12.86 -5.03
N PHE A 11 -23.45 13.52 -5.61
CA PHE A 11 -22.15 12.91 -5.85
C PHE A 11 -21.43 12.62 -4.53
N LEU A 12 -21.35 13.60 -3.64
CA LEU A 12 -20.66 13.47 -2.35
C LEU A 12 -21.33 12.44 -1.43
N ASP A 13 -22.66 12.38 -1.41
CA ASP A 13 -23.41 11.39 -0.62
C ASP A 13 -23.07 9.95 -1.06
N GLU A 14 -23.07 9.67 -2.37
CA GLU A 14 -22.72 8.35 -2.89
C GLU A 14 -21.23 8.02 -2.74
N LEU A 15 -20.37 9.04 -2.88
CA LEU A 15 -18.94 8.87 -2.66
C LEU A 15 -18.66 8.53 -1.19
N ARG A 16 -19.35 9.18 -0.25
CA ARG A 16 -19.24 8.95 1.19
C ARG A 16 -19.64 7.53 1.58
N LEU A 17 -20.62 6.94 0.90
CA LEU A 17 -21.11 5.59 1.23
C LEU A 17 -20.23 4.47 0.67
N HIS A 18 -19.57 4.69 -0.48
CA HIS A 18 -18.95 3.61 -1.23
C HIS A 18 -17.49 3.84 -1.59
N GLY A 19 -17.02 5.08 -1.64
CA GLY A 19 -15.70 5.44 -2.14
C GLY A 19 -15.51 5.21 -3.65
N ILE A 20 -16.56 4.82 -4.38
CA ILE A 20 -16.47 4.47 -5.80
C ILE A 20 -16.85 5.67 -6.68
N LEU A 21 -15.83 6.30 -7.24
CA LEU A 21 -15.94 7.52 -8.05
C LEU A 21 -16.89 7.39 -9.25
N VAL A 22 -16.80 6.28 -9.99
CA VAL A 22 -17.64 6.03 -11.18
C VAL A 22 -19.12 5.87 -10.79
N ARG A 23 -19.37 5.23 -9.64
CA ARG A 23 -20.72 5.04 -9.10
C ARG A 23 -21.33 6.38 -8.69
N ALA A 24 -20.59 7.16 -7.92
CA ALA A 24 -21.01 8.49 -7.48
C ALA A 24 -21.31 9.42 -8.68
N ALA A 25 -20.42 9.44 -9.68
CA ALA A 25 -20.60 10.24 -10.89
C ALA A 25 -21.86 9.85 -11.67
N ARG A 26 -22.16 8.55 -11.75
CA ARG A 26 -23.35 8.02 -12.44
C ARG A 26 -24.63 8.33 -11.68
N ALA A 27 -24.63 8.17 -10.36
CA ALA A 27 -25.78 8.49 -9.51
C ALA A 27 -26.13 9.99 -9.57
N ALA A 28 -25.11 10.86 -9.55
CA ALA A 28 -25.29 12.31 -9.66
C ALA A 28 -25.54 12.81 -11.09
N SER A 29 -25.35 11.95 -12.11
CA SER A 29 -25.58 12.28 -13.52
C SER A 29 -26.28 11.14 -14.28
N PRO A 30 -27.55 10.84 -13.98
CA PRO A 30 -28.25 9.68 -14.55
C PRO A 30 -28.38 9.72 -16.07
N ARG A 31 -28.38 10.93 -16.66
CA ARG A 31 -28.46 11.17 -18.11
C ARG A 31 -27.11 11.13 -18.82
N ALA A 32 -26.02 10.75 -18.15
CA ALA A 32 -24.72 10.63 -18.78
C ALA A 32 -24.76 9.55 -19.88
N SER A 33 -24.24 9.88 -21.07
CA SER A 33 -24.26 9.01 -22.25
C SER A 33 -23.40 7.75 -22.12
N SER A 34 -22.48 7.71 -21.17
CA SER A 34 -21.55 6.60 -20.94
C SER A 34 -21.29 6.38 -19.45
N ARG A 35 -20.92 5.14 -19.10
CA ARG A 35 -20.54 4.73 -17.73
C ARG A 35 -19.52 5.67 -17.09
N TYR A 36 -18.59 6.20 -17.88
CA TYR A 36 -17.53 7.10 -17.42
C TYR A 36 -17.75 8.56 -17.80
N GLY A 37 -18.81 8.86 -18.57
CA GLY A 37 -18.98 10.17 -19.23
C GLY A 37 -19.14 11.36 -18.28
N ALA A 38 -19.59 11.12 -17.04
CA ALA A 38 -19.75 12.18 -16.05
C ALA A 38 -18.54 12.37 -15.13
N VAL A 39 -17.60 11.41 -15.09
CA VAL A 39 -16.46 11.42 -14.15
C VAL A 39 -15.61 12.67 -14.31
N GLN A 40 -15.27 13.02 -15.55
CA GLN A 40 -14.40 14.16 -15.83
C GLN A 40 -15.02 15.47 -15.34
N THR A 41 -16.33 15.66 -15.49
CA THR A 41 -17.02 16.87 -15.02
C THR A 41 -16.84 17.11 -13.51
N PHE A 42 -16.89 16.06 -12.69
CA PHE A 42 -16.70 16.19 -11.25
C PHE A 42 -15.23 16.41 -10.88
N LYS A 43 -14.28 15.81 -11.63
CA LYS A 43 -12.85 16.09 -11.47
C LYS A 43 -12.52 17.55 -11.79
N ASP A 44 -13.01 18.05 -12.92
CA ASP A 44 -12.78 19.44 -13.31
C ASP A 44 -13.41 20.42 -12.31
N GLU A 45 -14.53 20.05 -11.68
CA GLU A 45 -15.16 20.87 -10.64
C GLU A 45 -14.32 20.86 -9.34
N ARG A 46 -13.80 19.70 -8.94
CA ARG A 46 -12.86 19.58 -7.80
C ARG A 46 -11.63 20.46 -7.98
N ASP A 47 -11.09 20.52 -9.19
CA ASP A 47 -9.90 21.33 -9.48
C ASP A 47 -10.22 22.84 -9.50
N ARG A 48 -11.50 23.22 -9.70
CA ARG A 48 -11.96 24.62 -9.75
C ARG A 48 -12.51 25.15 -8.42
N ASP A 49 -13.01 24.28 -7.56
CA ASP A 49 -13.72 24.62 -6.32
C ASP A 49 -13.04 23.94 -5.11
N PRO A 50 -12.21 24.68 -4.35
CA PRO A 50 -11.52 24.15 -3.17
C PRO A 50 -12.46 23.63 -2.08
N GLU A 51 -13.66 24.20 -1.94
CA GLU A 51 -14.63 23.73 -0.95
C GLU A 51 -15.17 22.36 -1.33
N PHE A 52 -15.53 22.19 -2.61
CA PHE A 52 -15.93 20.88 -3.14
C PHE A 52 -14.80 19.86 -3.05
N ALA A 53 -13.54 20.28 -3.22
CA ALA A 53 -12.39 19.40 -3.02
C ALA A 53 -12.21 18.93 -1.57
N ALA A 54 -12.43 19.81 -0.60
CA ALA A 54 -12.41 19.43 0.82
C ALA A 54 -13.53 18.44 1.15
N GLN A 55 -14.77 18.74 0.74
CA GLN A 55 -15.92 17.84 0.96
C GLN A 55 -15.75 16.49 0.26
N TRP A 56 -15.08 16.48 -0.90
CA TRP A 56 -14.72 15.25 -1.59
C TRP A 56 -13.78 14.39 -0.75
N GLN A 57 -12.73 15.00 -0.21
CA GLN A 57 -11.75 14.31 0.60
C GLN A 57 -12.40 13.73 1.87
N GLU A 58 -13.24 14.51 2.54
CA GLU A 58 -14.04 14.02 3.69
C GLU A 58 -14.95 12.84 3.31
N ALA A 59 -15.52 12.85 2.11
CA ALA A 59 -16.34 11.74 1.63
C ALA A 59 -15.51 10.46 1.41
N ILE A 60 -14.29 10.59 0.86
CA ILE A 60 -13.37 9.45 0.73
C ILE A 60 -12.99 8.90 2.10
N GLU A 61 -12.58 9.77 3.03
CA GLU A 61 -12.18 9.38 4.38
C GLU A 61 -13.33 8.67 5.12
N ALA A 62 -14.56 9.14 4.96
CA ALA A 62 -15.73 8.48 5.55
C ALA A 62 -15.98 7.08 4.96
N ALA A 63 -15.78 6.90 3.64
CA ALA A 63 -15.90 5.59 3.01
C ALA A 63 -14.78 4.64 3.48
N GLU A 64 -13.55 5.14 3.59
CA GLU A 64 -12.40 4.40 4.13
C GLU A 64 -12.64 3.98 5.59
N ALA A 65 -13.11 4.90 6.44
CA ALA A 65 -13.47 4.61 7.83
C ALA A 65 -14.57 3.53 7.92
N SER A 66 -15.55 3.54 7.02
CA SER A 66 -16.56 2.48 6.95
C SER A 66 -15.96 1.12 6.59
N ILE A 67 -14.97 1.09 5.69
CA ILE A 67 -14.25 -0.15 5.34
C ILE A 67 -13.44 -0.65 6.53
N GLU A 68 -12.71 0.23 7.22
CA GLU A 68 -11.95 -0.12 8.42
C GLU A 68 -12.85 -0.68 9.53
N ALA A 69 -14.02 -0.07 9.75
CA ALA A 69 -14.99 -0.54 10.72
C ALA A 69 -15.50 -1.95 10.37
N GLU A 70 -15.77 -2.23 9.09
CA GLU A 70 -16.22 -3.55 8.65
C GLU A 70 -15.10 -4.60 8.72
N ILE A 71 -13.84 -4.21 8.43
CA ILE A 71 -12.66 -5.06 8.63
C ILE A 71 -12.57 -5.44 10.11
N TYR A 72 -12.64 -4.47 11.02
CA TYR A 72 -12.65 -4.70 12.46
C TYR A 72 -13.79 -5.63 12.88
N ARG A 73 -15.02 -5.34 12.44
CA ARG A 73 -16.21 -6.13 12.79
C ARG A 73 -16.05 -7.58 12.37
N ARG A 74 -15.62 -7.88 11.14
CA ARG A 74 -15.49 -9.27 10.67
C ARG A 74 -14.25 -9.98 11.20
N ALA A 75 -13.16 -9.26 11.44
CA ALA A 75 -11.91 -9.83 11.92
C ALA A 75 -11.94 -10.14 13.42
N GLN A 76 -12.40 -9.19 14.25
CA GLN A 76 -12.27 -9.26 15.71
C GLN A 76 -13.59 -9.56 16.43
N ILE A 77 -14.73 -9.02 15.97
CA ILE A 77 -16.05 -9.31 16.56
C ILE A 77 -16.68 -10.57 15.95
N GLY A 78 -16.41 -10.80 14.66
CA GLY A 78 -16.99 -11.86 13.86
C GLY A 78 -18.43 -11.57 13.38
N TRP A 79 -19.01 -12.50 12.65
CA TRP A 79 -20.42 -12.48 12.23
C TRP A 79 -21.07 -13.83 12.48
N GLU A 80 -22.38 -13.84 12.64
CA GLU A 80 -23.15 -15.07 12.78
C GLU A 80 -23.45 -15.64 11.39
N GLU A 81 -22.89 -16.81 11.12
CA GLU A 81 -23.19 -17.56 9.92
C GLU A 81 -24.31 -18.57 10.23
N PRO A 82 -25.42 -18.54 9.46
CA PRO A 82 -26.47 -19.52 9.63
C PRO A 82 -26.00 -20.91 9.21
N ILE A 83 -26.23 -21.89 10.06
CA ILE A 83 -26.04 -23.31 9.76
C ILE A 83 -27.36 -23.84 9.18
N PHE A 84 -27.32 -24.32 7.95
CA PHE A 84 -28.49 -24.91 7.29
C PHE A 84 -28.51 -26.43 7.45
N GLY A 85 -29.62 -26.96 7.94
CA GLY A 85 -29.91 -28.38 8.07
C GLY A 85 -31.26 -28.75 7.45
N GLY A 86 -31.70 -29.99 7.67
CA GLY A 86 -32.80 -30.61 6.92
C GLY A 86 -32.29 -31.49 5.78
N ARG A 87 -33.20 -32.20 5.10
CA ARG A 87 -32.83 -33.13 4.02
C ARG A 87 -32.23 -32.39 2.80
N HIS A 88 -32.58 -31.13 2.61
CA HIS A 88 -32.18 -30.28 1.49
C HIS A 88 -31.56 -28.94 1.92
N ARG A 89 -31.08 -28.84 3.18
CA ARG A 89 -30.52 -27.60 3.76
C ARG A 89 -31.50 -26.42 3.71
N GLU A 90 -32.78 -26.71 3.85
CA GLU A 90 -33.87 -25.76 3.71
C GLU A 90 -34.21 -25.01 5.00
N LYS A 91 -33.65 -25.42 6.15
CA LYS A 91 -33.93 -24.79 7.46
C LYS A 91 -32.65 -24.34 8.15
N ILE A 92 -32.67 -23.16 8.75
CA ILE A 92 -31.62 -22.73 9.67
C ILE A 92 -31.78 -23.54 10.96
N VAL A 93 -30.77 -24.34 11.29
CA VAL A 93 -30.74 -25.20 12.48
C VAL A 93 -29.91 -24.60 13.62
N GLY A 94 -29.17 -23.53 13.35
CA GLY A 94 -28.40 -22.79 14.34
C GLY A 94 -27.55 -21.71 13.69
N THR A 95 -26.72 -21.04 14.50
CA THR A 95 -25.73 -20.07 14.03
C THR A 95 -24.37 -20.40 14.63
N VAL A 96 -23.31 -20.13 13.87
CA VAL A 96 -21.93 -20.16 14.37
C VAL A 96 -21.31 -18.79 14.19
N ARG A 97 -20.62 -18.30 15.23
CA ARG A 97 -19.83 -17.09 15.11
C ARG A 97 -18.56 -17.40 14.33
N LYS A 98 -18.41 -16.79 13.15
CA LYS A 98 -17.21 -16.87 12.32
C LYS A 98 -16.42 -15.58 12.36
N TYR A 99 -15.12 -15.72 12.14
CA TYR A 99 -14.16 -14.63 12.03
C TYR A 99 -13.46 -14.72 10.69
N SER A 100 -12.90 -13.61 10.22
CA SER A 100 -12.09 -13.58 9.00
C SER A 100 -10.62 -13.43 9.35
N ASP A 101 -9.91 -14.55 9.36
CA ASP A 101 -8.47 -14.59 9.63
C ASP A 101 -7.68 -13.75 8.63
N ARG A 102 -8.11 -13.74 7.35
CA ARG A 102 -7.48 -12.90 6.33
C ARG A 102 -7.63 -11.41 6.61
N LEU A 103 -8.79 -10.97 7.08
CA LEU A 103 -9.00 -9.57 7.47
C LEU A 103 -8.25 -9.22 8.76
N LEU A 104 -8.15 -10.17 9.70
CA LEU A 104 -7.36 -10.02 10.92
C LEU A 104 -5.87 -9.87 10.59
N GLU A 105 -5.35 -10.71 9.70
CA GLU A 105 -3.99 -10.63 9.18
C GLU A 105 -3.74 -9.28 8.49
N LEU A 106 -4.62 -8.86 7.59
CA LEU A 106 -4.51 -7.57 6.89
C LEU A 106 -4.44 -6.40 7.89
N ARG A 107 -5.32 -6.42 8.91
CA ARG A 107 -5.34 -5.41 9.97
C ARG A 107 -4.08 -5.44 10.82
N ALA A 108 -3.58 -6.63 11.17
CA ALA A 108 -2.34 -6.79 11.93
C ALA A 108 -1.14 -6.22 11.17
N ARG A 109 -1.01 -6.51 9.87
CA ARG A 109 0.05 -5.94 9.01
C ARG A 109 -0.01 -4.42 8.93
N ALA A 110 -1.21 -3.84 8.91
CA ALA A 110 -1.39 -2.38 8.86
C ALA A 110 -0.97 -1.71 10.18
N MET A 111 -1.47 -2.22 11.32
CA MET A 111 -1.33 -1.57 12.64
C MET A 111 -0.06 -1.95 13.39
N LEU A 112 0.46 -3.15 13.20
CA LEU A 112 1.57 -3.69 14.00
C LEU A 112 2.85 -3.74 13.14
N PRO A 113 3.88 -2.92 13.43
CA PRO A 113 5.13 -2.92 12.67
C PRO A 113 5.78 -4.29 12.56
N ALA A 114 5.68 -5.12 13.60
CA ALA A 114 6.25 -6.47 13.65
C ALA A 114 5.70 -7.42 12.57
N TYR A 115 4.50 -7.15 12.03
CA TYR A 115 3.85 -7.96 11.01
C TYR A 115 4.01 -7.39 9.60
N ARG A 116 4.73 -6.26 9.43
CA ARG A 116 4.96 -5.67 8.10
C ARG A 116 5.97 -6.51 7.31
N GLU A 117 5.68 -6.73 6.03
CA GLU A 117 6.63 -7.39 5.14
C GLU A 117 7.87 -6.51 4.95
N THR A 118 9.05 -7.06 5.22
CA THR A 118 10.32 -6.38 5.00
C THR A 118 10.89 -6.87 3.67
N HIS A 119 10.82 -6.05 2.62
CA HIS A 119 11.49 -6.37 1.35
C HIS A 119 12.95 -5.92 1.43
N GLY A 120 13.88 -6.88 1.57
CA GLY A 120 15.30 -6.61 1.40
C GLY A 120 15.63 -6.40 -0.07
N ILE A 121 15.78 -5.15 -0.50
CA ILE A 121 16.22 -4.83 -1.86
C ILE A 121 17.74 -4.93 -1.90
N ALA A 122 18.28 -6.01 -2.45
CA ALA A 122 19.71 -6.13 -2.73
C ALA A 122 20.07 -5.23 -3.94
N VAL A 123 20.56 -4.03 -3.66
CA VAL A 123 21.04 -3.10 -4.69
C VAL A 123 22.49 -3.44 -5.04
N ASN A 124 22.69 -4.33 -6.01
CA ASN A 124 24.00 -4.58 -6.62
C ASN A 124 24.30 -3.48 -7.65
N LYS A 125 24.78 -2.32 -7.20
CA LYS A 125 25.19 -1.23 -8.09
C LYS A 125 26.69 -1.33 -8.35
N GLN A 126 27.10 -1.82 -9.52
CA GLN A 126 28.46 -1.59 -10.01
C GLN A 126 28.56 -0.14 -10.49
N VAL A 127 29.40 0.66 -9.84
CA VAL A 127 29.66 2.04 -10.24
C VAL A 127 30.98 2.07 -11.01
N THR A 128 30.87 2.12 -12.34
CA THR A 128 32.03 2.33 -13.21
C THR A 128 32.34 3.84 -13.26
N HIS A 129 33.39 4.26 -12.56
CA HIS A 129 33.93 5.61 -12.73
C HIS A 129 34.96 5.59 -13.87
N THR A 130 34.67 6.26 -14.98
CA THR A 130 35.68 6.62 -15.97
C THR A 130 36.39 7.89 -15.48
N VAL A 131 37.63 7.75 -15.03
CA VAL A 131 38.46 8.88 -14.62
C VAL A 131 39.39 9.22 -15.77
N ASP A 132 39.31 10.44 -16.31
CA ASP A 132 40.25 10.93 -17.31
C ASP A 132 41.65 11.05 -16.69
N ALA A 133 42.63 10.42 -17.33
CA ALA A 133 44.02 10.32 -16.86
C ALA A 133 44.77 11.67 -16.80
N GLY A 134 44.15 12.78 -17.22
CA GLY A 134 44.75 14.11 -17.26
C GLY A 134 44.76 14.87 -15.93
N LEU A 135 44.08 14.38 -14.88
CA LEU A 135 43.96 15.08 -13.59
C LEU A 135 44.75 14.42 -12.43
N LEU A 136 45.74 13.59 -12.78
CA LEU A 136 46.33 12.60 -11.89
C LEU A 136 47.86 12.78 -11.75
N GLY A 137 48.30 14.02 -11.52
CA GLY A 137 49.71 14.32 -11.24
C GLY A 137 50.19 13.77 -9.90
N ASP A 138 49.38 13.87 -8.84
CA ASP A 138 49.81 13.51 -7.46
C ASP A 138 48.87 12.55 -6.71
N ALA A 139 47.64 12.32 -7.20
CA ALA A 139 46.66 11.48 -6.50
C ALA A 139 46.80 9.97 -6.77
N VAL A 140 47.46 9.58 -7.87
CA VAL A 140 47.66 8.15 -8.24
C VAL A 140 48.53 7.44 -7.23
N ALA A 141 49.58 8.09 -6.72
CA ALA A 141 50.48 7.47 -5.75
C ALA A 141 49.73 7.09 -4.46
N LYS A 142 48.85 7.97 -3.95
CA LYS A 142 48.07 7.70 -2.74
C LYS A 142 47.04 6.60 -2.93
N VAL A 143 46.30 6.60 -4.05
CA VAL A 143 45.28 5.57 -4.31
C VAL A 143 45.94 4.22 -4.61
N ALA A 144 47.07 4.19 -5.34
CA ALA A 144 47.84 2.98 -5.57
C ALA A 144 48.46 2.42 -4.27
N LEU A 145 49.02 3.27 -3.41
CA LEU A 145 49.51 2.83 -2.08
C LEU A 145 48.39 2.26 -1.22
N GLN A 146 47.22 2.90 -1.21
CA GLN A 146 46.07 2.47 -0.40
C GLN A 146 45.44 1.16 -0.91
N MET A 147 45.51 0.88 -2.21
CA MET A 147 45.11 -0.41 -2.77
C MET A 147 46.16 -1.51 -2.55
N VAL A 148 47.45 -1.18 -2.56
CA VAL A 148 48.54 -2.13 -2.29
C VAL A 148 48.55 -2.59 -0.81
N ASP A 149 48.24 -1.71 0.13
CA ASP A 149 48.12 -2.10 1.55
C ASP A 149 46.95 -3.07 1.80
N ASN A 150 45.85 -2.93 1.05
CA ASN A 150 44.71 -3.85 1.13
C ASN A 150 44.95 -5.20 0.40
N LEU A 151 46.01 -5.30 -0.39
CA LEU A 151 46.40 -6.50 -1.14
C LEU A 151 47.59 -7.25 -0.54
N ARG A 152 48.18 -6.76 0.57
CA ARG A 152 49.15 -7.55 1.33
C ARG A 152 48.46 -8.78 1.91
N PRO A 153 48.83 -10.01 1.50
CA PRO A 153 48.33 -11.19 2.19
C PRO A 153 48.80 -11.13 3.65
N GLN A 154 47.85 -11.20 4.58
CA GLN A 154 48.17 -11.44 5.99
C GLN A 154 48.91 -12.78 6.04
N LEU A 155 50.21 -12.76 6.33
CA LEU A 155 50.98 -13.98 6.60
C LEU A 155 50.26 -14.71 7.74
N PRO A 156 49.82 -15.97 7.55
CA PRO A 156 49.23 -16.70 8.65
C PRO A 156 50.24 -16.81 9.79
N ALA A 157 49.77 -16.65 11.03
CA ALA A 157 50.62 -16.79 12.20
C ALA A 157 51.37 -18.15 12.15
N PRO A 158 52.66 -18.21 12.53
CA PRO A 158 53.42 -19.45 12.44
C PRO A 158 52.72 -20.55 13.24
N ALA A 159 52.44 -21.68 12.59
CA ALA A 159 51.84 -22.83 13.23
C ALA A 159 52.73 -23.27 14.40
N ARG A 160 52.18 -23.36 15.62
CA ARG A 160 52.86 -24.05 16.72
C ARG A 160 53.01 -25.51 16.30
N ILE A 161 54.24 -25.94 16.08
CA ILE A 161 54.57 -27.36 16.04
C ILE A 161 54.28 -27.89 17.45
N ILE A 162 53.27 -28.75 17.55
CA ILE A 162 53.01 -29.52 18.77
C ILE A 162 53.80 -30.80 18.56
N ASP A 163 54.99 -30.87 19.15
CA ASP A 163 55.74 -32.12 19.23
C ASP A 163 54.97 -33.06 20.14
N ASN A 164 54.30 -34.05 19.56
CA ASN A 164 53.79 -35.20 20.30
C ASN A 164 54.82 -36.32 20.15
N GLU A 165 55.26 -36.85 21.30
CA GLU A 165 56.26 -37.91 21.48
C GLU A 165 56.15 -39.11 20.52
#